data_AF-A0A494Z8L2-F1
#
_entry.id   AF-A0A494Z8L2-F1
#
_cell.length_a   1.000
_cell.length_b   1.000
_cell.length_c   1.000
_cell.angle_alpha   90.00
_cell.angle_beta   90.00
_cell.angle_gamma   90.00
#
_symmetry.space_group_name_H-M   'P 1'
#
loop_
_entity.id
_entity.type
_entity.pdbx_description
1 polymer ?
#
loop_
_entity_poly.entity_id
_entity_poly.type
_entity_poly.pdbx_seq_one_letter_code
_entity_poly.pdbx_strand_id
1 'polypeptide(L)'
;MLDFHEHTLRFRHRLQHTAARLASDVISIEDVGPELHVNELVELPLANATNNEGIIIGNIDILDIRFGNLWTNINHKLFKNAGIE
;
A
#
# COMPACT_ATOMS: atom_id res chain seq x y z
N MET A 1 1.02 -27.68 5.73
CA MET A 1 0.09 -26.67 5.20
C MET A 1 -1.07 -26.56 6.18
N LEU A 2 -1.21 -25.44 6.89
CA LEU A 2 -2.32 -25.26 7.83
C LEU A 2 -3.58 -24.98 7.01
N ASP A 3 -4.50 -25.93 6.99
CA ASP A 3 -5.75 -25.87 6.24
C ASP A 3 -6.74 -24.96 6.97
N PHE A 4 -6.69 -23.65 6.67
CA PHE A 4 -7.62 -22.68 7.21
C PHE A 4 -8.88 -22.64 6.33
N HIS A 5 -9.87 -23.48 6.67
CA HIS A 5 -11.12 -23.64 5.91
C HIS A 5 -12.18 -22.55 6.15
N GLU A 6 -11.93 -21.53 6.97
CA GLU A 6 -12.92 -20.47 7.24
C GLU A 6 -12.83 -19.31 6.24
N HIS A 7 -13.93 -19.09 5.49
CA HIS A 7 -13.96 -18.13 4.38
C HIS A 7 -14.03 -16.65 4.82
N THR A 8 -14.59 -16.34 5.99
CA THR A 8 -14.84 -14.97 6.47
C THR A 8 -13.71 -14.38 7.30
N LEU A 9 -12.78 -15.22 7.80
CA LEU A 9 -11.68 -14.81 8.70
C LEU A 9 -10.29 -15.07 8.10
N ARG A 10 -10.20 -15.14 6.77
CA ARG A 10 -8.96 -15.43 6.02
C ARG A 10 -7.78 -14.50 6.39
N PHE A 11 -8.04 -13.23 6.70
CA PHE A 11 -7.00 -12.28 7.11
C PHE A 11 -6.35 -12.69 8.45
N ARG A 12 -7.18 -12.96 9.47
CA ARG A 12 -6.70 -13.37 10.80
C ARG A 12 -5.96 -14.71 10.75
N HIS A 13 -6.54 -15.67 10.05
CA HIS A 13 -6.00 -17.03 10.01
C HIS A 13 -4.73 -17.16 9.20
N ARG A 14 -4.62 -16.44 8.07
CA ARG A 14 -3.45 -16.56 7.20
C ARG A 14 -2.44 -15.46 7.47
N LEU A 15 -2.83 -14.20 7.33
CA LEU A 15 -1.89 -13.08 7.38
C LEU A 15 -1.41 -12.81 8.81
N GLN A 16 -2.30 -12.67 9.79
CA GLN A 16 -1.88 -12.38 11.17
C GLN A 16 -1.11 -13.54 11.81
N HIS A 17 -1.55 -14.79 11.59
CA HIS A 17 -0.85 -15.95 12.12
C HIS A 17 0.57 -16.09 11.56
N THR A 18 0.73 -15.95 10.24
CA THR A 18 2.06 -15.96 9.61
C THR A 18 2.92 -14.80 10.08
N ALA A 19 2.37 -13.58 10.16
CA ALA A 19 3.10 -12.41 10.67
C ALA A 19 3.59 -12.60 12.11
N ALA A 20 2.77 -13.19 12.99
CA ALA A 20 3.16 -13.47 14.37
C ALA A 20 4.33 -14.47 14.45
N ARG A 21 4.30 -15.53 13.63
CA ARG A 21 5.36 -16.55 13.59
C ARG A 21 6.66 -16.00 13.02
N LEU A 22 6.58 -15.12 12.01
CA LEU A 22 7.73 -14.38 11.49
C LEU A 22 8.33 -13.46 12.57
N ALA A 23 7.50 -12.67 13.24
CA ALA A 23 7.95 -11.72 14.26
C ALA A 23 8.53 -12.38 15.52
N SER A 24 8.14 -13.63 15.78
CA SER A 24 8.65 -14.44 16.90
C SER A 24 9.79 -15.38 16.52
N ASP A 25 10.35 -15.24 15.32
CA ASP A 25 11.42 -16.09 14.77
C ASP A 25 11.08 -17.61 14.75
N VAL A 26 9.80 -17.97 14.80
CA VAL A 26 9.35 -19.38 14.73
C VAL A 26 9.49 -19.93 13.31
N ILE A 27 9.47 -19.04 12.32
CA ILE A 27 9.72 -19.34 10.91
C ILE A 27 10.58 -18.25 10.28
N SER A 28 11.34 -18.62 9.26
CA SER A 28 12.01 -17.69 8.36
C SER A 28 11.07 -17.19 7.25
N ILE A 29 11.53 -16.25 6.41
CA ILE A 29 10.73 -15.78 5.27
C ILE A 29 10.56 -16.88 4.22
N GLU A 30 11.56 -17.74 4.06
CA GLU A 30 11.57 -18.88 3.14
C GLU A 30 10.56 -19.97 3.53
N ASP A 31 10.25 -20.07 4.84
CA ASP A 31 9.26 -21.02 5.37
C ASP A 31 7.80 -20.58 5.15
N VAL A 32 7.57 -19.33 4.70
CA VAL A 32 6.22 -18.78 4.49
C VAL A 32 5.51 -19.46 3.31
N GLY A 33 6.28 -19.82 2.28
CA GLY A 33 5.76 -20.39 1.04
C GLY A 33 6.78 -20.35 -0.09
N PRO A 34 6.39 -20.82 -1.28
CA PRO A 34 7.25 -20.77 -2.46
C PRO A 34 7.57 -19.32 -2.84
N GLU A 35 8.74 -19.13 -3.45
CA GLU A 35 9.11 -17.87 -4.09
C GLU A 35 8.08 -17.50 -5.17
N LEU A 36 7.76 -16.21 -5.25
CA LEU A 36 6.84 -15.64 -6.22
C LEU A 36 7.59 -14.62 -7.07
N HIS A 37 7.52 -14.72 -8.40
CA HIS A 37 8.18 -13.75 -9.26
C HIS A 37 7.46 -12.39 -9.20
N VAL A 38 8.22 -11.30 -9.32
CA VAL A 38 7.69 -9.92 -9.25
C VAL A 38 6.61 -9.66 -10.29
N ASN A 39 6.71 -10.26 -11.48
CA ASN A 39 5.72 -10.13 -12.55
C ASN A 39 4.40 -10.88 -12.27
N GLU A 40 4.32 -11.69 -11.22
CA GLU A 40 3.10 -12.36 -10.77
C GLU A 40 2.33 -11.53 -9.72
N LEU A 41 2.91 -10.40 -9.27
CA LEU A 41 2.25 -9.50 -8.33
C LEU A 41 1.07 -8.79 -8.99
N VAL A 42 -0.07 -8.78 -8.29
CA VAL A 42 -1.24 -8.00 -8.71
C VAL A 42 -1.02 -6.54 -8.34
N GLU A 43 -0.87 -5.69 -9.34
CA GLU A 43 -0.73 -4.24 -9.18
C GLU A 43 -2.08 -3.53 -9.37
N LEU A 44 -2.30 -2.46 -8.59
CA LEU A 44 -3.46 -1.58 -8.74
C LEU A 44 -3.04 -0.29 -9.45
N PRO A 45 -3.84 0.24 -10.39
CA PRO A 45 -3.52 1.48 -11.06
C PRO A 45 -3.56 2.65 -10.07
N LEU A 46 -2.53 3.50 -10.12
CA LEU A 46 -2.46 4.74 -9.35
C LEU A 46 -2.66 5.95 -10.28
N ALA A 47 -3.50 6.89 -9.84
CA ALA A 47 -3.65 8.16 -10.54
C ALA A 47 -2.44 9.06 -10.21
N ASN A 48 -1.76 9.54 -11.24
CA ASN A 48 -0.62 10.44 -11.09
C ASN A 48 -1.08 11.90 -11.11
N ALA A 49 -0.56 12.69 -10.18
CA ALA A 49 -0.64 14.14 -10.27
C ALA A 49 0.29 14.66 -11.38
N THR A 50 -0.14 15.71 -12.08
CA THR A 50 0.58 16.30 -13.20
C THR A 50 0.82 17.79 -12.97
N ASN A 51 1.88 18.32 -13.58
CA ASN A 51 2.11 19.76 -13.68
C ASN A 51 2.11 20.12 -15.16
N ASN A 52 1.22 21.02 -15.55
CA ASN A 52 1.14 21.58 -16.89
C ASN A 52 1.34 23.09 -16.79
N GLU A 53 2.53 23.57 -17.17
CA GLU A 53 2.85 25.00 -17.25
C GLU A 53 2.54 25.80 -15.97
N GLY A 54 2.81 25.21 -14.80
CA GLY A 54 2.57 25.85 -13.51
C GLY A 54 1.19 25.55 -12.90
N ILE A 55 0.32 24.82 -13.60
CA ILE A 55 -0.93 24.31 -13.07
C ILE A 55 -0.73 22.86 -12.62
N ILE A 56 -0.89 22.61 -11.33
CA ILE A 56 -0.81 21.27 -10.77
C ILE A 56 -2.22 20.67 -10.64
N ILE A 57 -2.42 19.48 -11.20
CA ILE A 57 -3.69 18.75 -11.16
C ILE A 57 -3.44 17.41 -10.46
N GLY A 58 -4.31 17.06 -9.52
CA GLY A 58 -4.27 15.81 -8.78
C GLY A 58 -5.64 15.45 -8.20
N ASN A 59 -5.64 14.51 -7.28
CA ASN A 59 -6.84 13.94 -6.65
C ASN A 59 -6.76 14.08 -5.13
N ILE A 60 -7.91 14.07 -4.46
CA ILE A 60 -7.98 13.86 -3.02
C ILE A 60 -7.88 12.35 -2.79
N ASP A 61 -6.81 11.92 -2.13
CA ASP A 61 -6.53 10.51 -1.86
C ASP A 61 -7.09 10.09 -0.50
N ILE A 62 -6.97 10.94 0.51
CA ILE A 62 -7.37 10.64 1.88
C ILE A 62 -8.13 11.83 2.47
N LEU A 63 -9.32 11.55 2.99
CA LEU A 63 -10.01 12.43 3.93
C LEU A 63 -9.61 12.03 5.35
N ASP A 64 -8.84 12.88 6.02
CA ASP A 64 -8.51 12.71 7.44
C ASP A 64 -9.71 13.14 8.27
N ILE A 65 -10.61 12.18 8.52
CA ILE A 65 -11.91 12.40 9.17
C ILE A 65 -11.81 13.01 10.57
N ARG A 66 -10.66 12.87 11.26
CA ARG A 66 -10.50 13.34 12.63
C ARG A 66 -10.30 14.85 12.70
N PHE A 67 -9.67 15.41 11.67
CA PHE A 67 -9.26 16.81 11.63
C PHE A 67 -9.91 17.57 10.46
N GLY A 68 -10.54 16.87 9.51
CA GLY A 68 -11.12 17.46 8.30
C GLY A 68 -10.08 17.81 7.24
N ASN A 69 -8.84 17.32 7.36
CA ASN A 69 -7.80 17.58 6.37
C ASN A 69 -8.04 16.74 5.11
N LEU A 70 -7.77 17.33 3.94
CA LEU A 70 -7.75 16.63 2.67
C LEU A 70 -6.30 16.43 2.26
N TRP A 71 -5.90 15.16 2.05
CA TRP A 71 -4.59 14.82 1.53
C TRP A 71 -4.72 14.49 0.06
N THR A 72 -3.82 15.05 -0.75
CA THR A 72 -3.82 14.84 -2.19
C THR A 72 -2.69 13.90 -2.60
N ASN A 73 -2.78 13.33 -3.80
CA ASN A 73 -1.64 12.64 -4.43
C ASN A 73 -0.54 13.59 -4.93
N ILE A 74 -0.66 14.91 -4.69
CA ILE A 74 0.28 15.91 -5.20
C ILE A 74 1.53 15.92 -4.32
N ASN A 75 2.61 15.33 -4.81
CA ASN A 75 3.90 15.32 -4.12
C ASN A 75 4.56 16.71 -4.10
N HIS A 76 5.29 17.03 -3.03
CA HIS A 76 6.11 18.23 -2.88
C HIS A 76 6.99 18.57 -4.10
N LYS A 77 7.53 17.55 -4.79
CA LYS A 77 8.32 17.74 -6.02
C LYS A 77 7.57 18.49 -7.12
N LEU A 78 6.25 18.31 -7.24
CA LEU A 78 5.44 19.00 -8.25
C LEU A 78 5.31 20.49 -7.95
N PHE A 79 5.19 20.87 -6.66
CA PHE A 79 5.18 22.27 -6.24
C PHE A 79 6.50 22.96 -6.57
N LYS A 80 7.63 22.32 -6.24
CA LYS A 80 8.95 22.83 -6.60
C LYS A 80 9.11 23.01 -8.12
N ASN A 81 8.64 22.06 -8.91
CA ASN A 81 8.68 22.14 -10.37
C ASN A 81 7.76 23.25 -10.94
N ALA A 82 6.70 23.63 -10.21
CA ALA A 82 5.84 24.75 -10.56
C ALA A 82 6.38 26.11 -10.09
N GLY A 83 7.53 26.15 -9.40
CA GLY A 83 8.09 27.39 -8.85
C GLY A 83 7.36 27.90 -7.60
N ILE A 84 6.65 27.01 -6.88
CA ILE A 84 5.98 27.32 -5.62
C ILE A 84 6.89 26.84 -4.49
N GLU A 85 7.34 27.76 -3.63
CA GLU A 85 8.24 27.53 -2.48
C GLU A 85 7.60 27.95 -1.15
#